data_AF-F9Q585-F1
#
_entry.id   AF-F9Q585-F1
#
_cell.length_a   1.000
_cell.length_b   1.000
_cell.length_c   1.000
_cell.angle_alpha   90.00
_cell.angle_beta   90.00
_cell.angle_gamma   90.00
#
_symmetry.space_group_name_H-M   'P 1'
#
loop_
_entity.id
_entity.type
_entity.pdbx_description
1 polymer ?
#
loop_
_entity_poly.entity_id
_entity_poly.type
_entity_poly.pdbx_seq_one_letter_code
_entity_poly.pdbx_strand_id
1 'polypeptide(L)'
;MAIAHKIYLMDLSSGYYSWIRDFINQIVDRLFSIHNIRNDISSDIFNNFKEDFSRWINSLSYDQLNSWFDFDSRQPIVHEFVDKLQNVGSIYIASTKSSQIIALIPNDDEKFRKSLRRNPHQEVTITWNETERNVWIINPAEYDNDTNYELTFQLPFVIREYIFNNSVNQYKSAYDEKGRSFGMLSFIAYLDGINPTLCTLKFNEEETKRRVDRYNLQFRNERATRDLVDRYNPQFRLENNND
;
A
#
# COMPACT_ATOMS: atom_id res chain seq x y z
N MET A 1 17.95 16.94 -1.82
CA MET A 1 19.10 16.88 -0.89
C MET A 1 19.23 15.42 -0.48
N ALA A 2 20.31 14.75 -0.86
CA ALA A 2 20.53 13.32 -0.62
C ALA A 2 21.61 13.18 0.45
N ILE A 3 21.27 12.57 1.58
CA ILE A 3 22.24 12.17 2.60
C ILE A 3 22.70 10.76 2.23
N ALA A 4 24.00 10.60 1.98
CA ALA A 4 24.63 9.39 1.50
C ALA A 4 25.44 8.76 2.63
N HIS A 5 24.87 7.75 3.29
CA HIS A 5 25.62 6.60 3.81
C HIS A 5 24.64 5.43 4.04
N LYS A 6 24.51 4.53 3.05
CA LYS A 6 23.63 3.34 3.05
C LYS A 6 22.13 3.61 3.33
N ILE A 7 21.59 4.73 2.85
CA ILE A 7 20.15 5.01 2.95
C ILE A 7 19.46 4.39 1.74
N TYR A 8 18.76 3.28 1.96
CA TYR A 8 17.79 2.78 0.99
C TYR A 8 16.65 3.82 0.90
N LEU A 9 16.49 4.44 -0.27
CA LEU A 9 15.48 5.47 -0.51
C LEU A 9 14.12 4.81 -0.72
N MET A 10 13.25 4.91 0.29
CA MET A 10 11.83 4.64 0.12
C MET A 10 11.19 5.86 -0.55
N ASP A 11 10.59 5.65 -1.72
CA ASP A 11 9.93 6.72 -2.47
C ASP A 11 8.57 7.05 -1.86
N LEU A 12 8.54 8.06 -0.99
CA LEU A 12 7.31 8.64 -0.41
C LEU A 12 6.76 9.81 -1.24
N SER A 13 7.26 10.05 -2.46
CA SER A 13 6.81 11.17 -3.30
C SER A 13 5.36 11.00 -3.79
N SER A 14 4.86 9.77 -3.78
CA SER A 14 3.50 9.45 -4.16
C SER A 14 2.43 10.12 -3.28
N GLY A 15 1.31 10.48 -3.89
CA GLY A 15 0.07 10.83 -3.18
C GLY A 15 -0.44 9.75 -2.23
N TYR A 16 -0.18 8.47 -2.50
CA TYR A 16 -0.60 7.37 -1.63
C TYR A 16 0.08 7.42 -0.24
N TYR A 17 1.31 7.93 -0.17
CA TYR A 17 2.05 8.13 1.08
C TYR A 17 2.03 9.59 1.55
N SER A 18 1.19 10.45 0.97
CA SER A 18 1.16 11.88 1.32
C SER A 18 0.91 12.07 2.80
N TRP A 19 0.02 11.28 3.40
CA TRP A 19 -0.29 11.33 4.83
C TRP A 19 0.93 11.06 5.73
N ILE A 20 1.82 10.13 5.38
CA ILE A 20 3.08 9.89 6.10
C ILE A 20 4.00 11.10 5.95
N ARG A 21 4.18 11.57 4.71
CA ARG A 21 5.06 12.70 4.40
C ARG A 21 4.60 13.98 5.09
N ASP A 22 3.30 14.26 5.04
CA ASP A 22 2.69 15.47 5.59
C ASP A 22 2.73 15.44 7.12
N PHE A 23 2.60 14.26 7.73
CA PHE A 23 2.84 14.05 9.16
C PHE A 23 4.31 14.30 9.55
N ILE A 24 5.26 13.72 8.82
CA ILE A 24 6.71 13.94 9.04
C ILE A 24 7.06 15.42 8.95
N ASN A 25 6.60 16.11 7.90
CA ASN A 25 6.88 17.53 7.70
C ASN A 25 6.37 18.37 8.87
N GLN A 26 5.18 18.07 9.40
CA GLN A 26 4.63 18.81 10.54
C GLN A 26 5.36 18.54 11.85
N ILE A 27 5.77 17.30 12.08
CA ILE A 27 6.63 16.98 13.23
C ILE A 27 7.91 17.80 13.17
N VAL A 28 8.55 17.85 12.00
CA VAL A 28 9.80 18.61 11.80
C VAL A 28 9.56 20.10 11.99
N ASP A 29 8.54 20.68 11.36
CA ASP A 29 8.18 22.10 11.51
C ASP A 29 7.94 22.47 12.98
N ARG A 30 7.22 21.62 13.72
CA ARG A 30 6.93 21.85 15.14
C ARG A 30 8.18 21.73 16.01
N LEU A 31 9.00 20.71 15.77
CA LEU A 31 10.26 20.53 16.48
C LEU A 31 11.15 21.76 16.32
N PHE A 32 11.24 22.30 15.10
CA PHE A 32 11.98 23.52 14.82
C PHE A 32 11.35 24.75 15.48
N SER A 33 10.02 24.84 15.50
CA SER A 33 9.30 25.95 16.14
C SER A 33 9.46 25.98 17.67
N ILE A 34 9.26 24.85 18.37
CA ILE A 34 9.37 24.75 19.84
C ILE A 34 10.75 25.17 20.32
N HIS A 35 11.79 24.73 19.60
CA HIS A 35 13.17 24.99 19.98
C HIS A 35 13.75 26.24 19.29
N ASN A 36 12.94 27.02 18.56
CA ASN A 36 13.34 28.21 17.81
C ASN A 36 14.59 27.97 16.93
N ILE A 37 14.63 26.81 16.28
CA ILE A 37 15.75 26.35 15.46
C ILE A 37 15.62 27.01 14.08
N ARG A 38 16.70 27.66 13.63
CA ARG A 38 16.73 28.33 12.32
C ARG A 38 17.40 27.51 11.22
N ASN A 39 18.38 26.68 11.57
CA ASN A 39 19.20 25.94 10.61
C ASN A 39 19.31 24.46 11.02
N ASP A 40 20.20 24.16 11.98
CA ASP A 40 20.50 22.79 12.39
C ASP A 40 20.01 22.49 13.79
N ILE A 41 19.46 21.29 13.96
CA ILE A 41 19.04 20.73 15.24
C ILE A 41 20.25 20.13 15.96
N SER A 42 20.40 20.42 17.26
CA SER A 42 21.44 19.77 18.06
C SER A 42 21.10 18.29 18.29
N SER A 43 22.12 17.45 18.42
CA SER A 43 21.92 16.01 18.67
C SER A 43 21.14 15.75 19.96
N ASP A 44 21.31 16.58 20.99
CA ASP A 44 20.58 16.44 22.26
C ASP A 44 19.08 16.67 22.08
N ILE A 45 18.69 17.73 21.35
CA ILE A 45 17.29 18.02 21.06
C ILE A 45 16.68 16.89 20.22
N PHE A 46 17.40 16.44 19.19
CA PHE A 46 16.92 15.35 18.33
C PHE A 46 16.79 14.03 19.08
N ASN A 47 17.74 13.67 19.93
CA ASN A 47 17.70 12.43 20.70
C ASN A 47 16.58 12.45 21.74
N ASN A 48 16.37 13.57 22.44
CA ASN A 48 15.24 13.73 23.36
C ASN A 48 13.91 13.58 22.63
N PHE A 49 13.76 14.28 21.49
CA PHE A 49 12.58 14.13 20.64
C PHE A 49 12.36 12.67 20.23
N LYS A 50 13.42 11.97 19.81
CA LYS A 50 13.34 10.57 19.37
C LYS A 50 12.88 9.64 20.49
N GLU A 51 13.43 9.79 21.70
CA GLU A 51 13.00 8.99 22.86
C GLU A 51 11.54 9.21 23.18
N ASP A 52 11.14 10.47 23.25
CA ASP A 52 9.79 10.86 23.58
C ASP A 52 8.78 10.41 22.53
N PHE A 53 9.07 10.66 21.24
CA PHE A 53 8.29 10.17 20.12
C PHE A 53 8.14 8.64 20.14
N SER A 54 9.21 7.91 20.46
CA SER A 54 9.19 6.44 20.54
C SER A 54 8.32 5.93 21.70
N ARG A 55 8.29 6.63 22.84
CA ARG A 55 7.40 6.27 23.96
C ARG A 55 5.93 6.46 23.57
N TRP A 56 5.62 7.54 22.86
CA TRP A 56 4.23 7.91 22.53
C TRP A 56 3.65 7.12 21.36
N ILE A 57 4.44 6.81 20.33
CA ILE A 57 3.95 5.97 19.23
C ILE A 57 3.62 4.55 19.70
N ASN A 58 4.16 4.12 20.84
CA ASN A 58 3.82 2.83 21.46
C ASN A 58 2.58 2.91 22.37
N SER A 59 2.09 4.11 22.71
CA SER A 59 0.95 4.33 23.62
C SER A 59 -0.28 4.93 22.94
N LEU A 60 -0.27 5.03 21.59
CA LEU A 60 -1.22 5.76 20.72
C LEU A 60 -2.68 5.73 21.20
N SER A 61 -3.05 6.72 22.01
CA SER A 61 -4.43 7.20 22.12
C SER A 61 -4.51 8.61 21.50
N TYR A 62 -5.64 8.88 20.84
CA TYR A 62 -5.93 10.15 20.18
C TYR A 62 -5.67 11.36 21.12
N ASP A 63 -6.14 11.26 22.36
CA ASP A 63 -6.06 12.34 23.35
C ASP A 63 -4.60 12.70 23.71
N GLN A 64 -3.70 11.71 23.74
CA GLN A 64 -2.30 11.93 24.08
C GLN A 64 -1.55 12.66 22.96
N LEU A 65 -1.75 12.24 21.70
CA LEU A 65 -1.15 12.94 20.56
C LEU A 65 -1.71 14.35 20.41
N ASN A 66 -3.01 14.54 20.57
CA ASN A 66 -3.64 15.85 20.46
C ASN A 66 -3.13 16.85 21.52
N SER A 67 -2.96 16.39 22.77
CA SER A 67 -2.48 17.22 23.88
C SER A 67 -1.03 17.73 23.70
N TRP A 68 -0.20 16.99 22.97
CA TRP A 68 1.21 17.34 22.81
C TRP A 68 1.43 18.38 21.70
N PHE A 69 0.54 18.38 20.70
CA PHE A 69 0.72 19.23 19.54
C PHE A 69 -0.01 20.58 19.60
N ASP A 70 -0.82 20.86 20.64
CA ASP A 70 -1.58 22.11 20.87
C ASP A 70 -1.87 22.87 19.56
N PHE A 71 -2.53 22.15 18.65
CA PHE A 71 -2.78 22.60 17.29
C PHE A 71 -4.03 23.47 17.32
N ASP A 72 -3.86 24.74 17.66
CA ASP A 72 -4.94 25.73 17.52
C ASP A 72 -5.40 25.91 16.05
N SER A 73 -4.76 25.24 15.07
CA SER A 73 -5.15 25.30 13.65
C SER A 73 -4.88 24.06 12.76
N ARG A 74 -4.26 22.97 13.23
CA ARG A 74 -3.92 21.78 12.38
C ARG A 74 -4.34 20.41 12.94
N GLN A 75 -5.45 20.38 13.68
CA GLN A 75 -6.20 19.16 14.06
C GLN A 75 -6.40 18.11 12.93
N PRO A 76 -6.60 18.47 11.63
CA PRO A 76 -6.98 17.49 10.61
C PRO A 76 -5.91 16.44 10.29
N ILE A 77 -4.62 16.76 10.39
CA ILE A 77 -3.57 15.87 9.85
C ILE A 77 -3.07 14.86 10.88
N VAL A 78 -3.02 15.23 12.17
CA VAL A 78 -2.82 14.24 13.24
C VAL A 78 -4.00 13.27 13.29
N HIS A 79 -5.22 13.80 13.12
CA HIS A 79 -6.42 12.97 12.99
C HIS A 79 -6.31 12.04 11.78
N GLU A 80 -5.95 12.55 10.60
CA GLU A 80 -5.76 11.73 9.39
C GLU A 80 -4.64 10.70 9.56
N PHE A 81 -3.53 11.04 10.21
CA PHE A 81 -2.43 10.11 10.46
C PHE A 81 -2.82 9.00 11.45
N VAL A 82 -3.47 9.34 12.56
CA VAL A 82 -3.95 8.36 13.55
C VAL A 82 -5.04 7.48 12.95
N ASP A 83 -6.02 8.07 12.27
CA ASP A 83 -7.09 7.33 11.59
C ASP A 83 -6.50 6.41 10.52
N LYS A 84 -5.56 6.88 9.70
CA LYS A 84 -4.89 6.02 8.71
C LYS A 84 -4.03 4.95 9.35
N LEU A 85 -3.29 5.22 10.43
CA LEU A 85 -2.55 4.16 11.13
C LEU A 85 -3.50 3.11 11.74
N GLN A 86 -4.61 3.54 12.33
CA GLN A 86 -5.63 2.64 12.89
C GLN A 86 -6.32 1.81 11.80
N ASN A 87 -6.55 2.40 10.62
CA ASN A 87 -7.22 1.74 9.50
C ASN A 87 -6.28 0.87 8.63
N VAL A 88 -5.00 1.24 8.50
CA VAL A 88 -3.97 0.50 7.74
C VAL A 88 -3.42 -0.69 8.54
N GLY A 89 -3.44 -0.61 9.87
CA GLY A 89 -2.97 -1.67 10.77
C GLY A 89 -1.44 -1.79 10.79
N SER A 90 -0.86 -2.30 9.70
CA SER A 90 0.60 -2.49 9.57
C SER A 90 1.09 -2.14 8.17
N ILE A 91 2.32 -1.63 8.09
CA ILE A 91 3.05 -1.44 6.83
C ILE A 91 4.25 -2.40 6.80
N TYR A 92 4.33 -3.23 5.77
CA TYR A 92 5.43 -4.18 5.60
C TYR A 92 6.45 -3.64 4.60
N ILE A 93 7.69 -3.48 5.05
CA ILE A 93 8.78 -2.97 4.21
C ILE A 93 9.47 -4.14 3.52
N ALA A 94 9.24 -4.28 2.22
CA ALA A 94 9.74 -5.40 1.43
C ALA A 94 10.87 -4.98 0.50
N SER A 95 11.96 -5.75 0.53
CA SER A 95 12.97 -5.73 -0.52
C SER A 95 12.48 -6.56 -1.71
N THR A 96 12.77 -6.07 -2.91
CA THR A 96 12.45 -6.75 -4.17
C THR A 96 13.71 -7.42 -4.75
N LYS A 97 13.61 -8.10 -5.89
CA LYS A 97 14.81 -8.58 -6.62
C LYS A 97 15.63 -7.45 -7.22
N SER A 98 15.01 -6.28 -7.41
CA SER A 98 15.71 -5.05 -7.76
C SER A 98 16.28 -4.39 -6.49
N SER A 99 17.10 -3.34 -6.65
CA SER A 99 17.60 -2.54 -5.52
C SER A 99 16.52 -1.68 -4.84
N GLN A 100 15.24 -1.92 -5.12
CA GLN A 100 14.10 -1.14 -4.64
C GLN A 100 13.48 -1.77 -3.41
N ILE A 101 13.04 -0.90 -2.51
CA ILE A 101 12.22 -1.23 -1.35
C ILE A 101 10.83 -0.66 -1.60
N ILE A 102 9.80 -1.45 -1.28
CA ILE A 102 8.40 -1.07 -1.40
C ILE A 102 7.68 -1.25 -0.06
N ALA A 103 6.63 -0.47 0.18
CA ALA A 103 5.69 -0.72 1.26
C ALA A 103 4.54 -1.58 0.76
N LEU A 104 4.32 -2.72 1.40
CA LEU A 104 3.13 -3.54 1.24
C LEU A 104 2.14 -3.16 2.34
N ILE A 105 0.92 -2.84 1.94
CA ILE A 105 -0.16 -2.48 2.84
C ILE A 105 -1.30 -3.49 2.68
N PRO A 106 -1.63 -4.24 3.73
CA PRO A 106 -2.76 -5.15 3.70
C PRO A 106 -4.07 -4.36 3.78
N ASN A 107 -5.10 -4.82 3.07
CA ASN A 107 -6.46 -4.34 3.31
C ASN A 107 -7.03 -4.91 4.63
N ASP A 108 -6.49 -6.03 5.10
CA ASP A 108 -6.85 -6.69 6.35
C ASP A 108 -5.57 -7.29 6.97
N ASP A 109 -4.98 -6.56 7.92
CA ASP A 109 -3.71 -6.94 8.54
C ASP A 109 -3.84 -8.23 9.35
N GLU A 110 -4.98 -8.47 10.00
CA GLU A 110 -5.18 -9.67 10.81
C GLU A 110 -5.16 -10.93 9.93
N LYS A 111 -5.89 -10.92 8.80
CA LYS A 111 -5.88 -12.04 7.85
C LYS A 111 -4.50 -12.27 7.24
N PHE A 112 -3.79 -11.20 6.90
CA PHE A 112 -2.45 -11.33 6.36
C PHE A 112 -1.47 -11.91 7.40
N ARG A 113 -1.49 -11.40 8.64
CA ARG A 113 -0.66 -11.96 9.74
C ARG A 113 -1.01 -13.41 10.03
N LYS A 114 -2.29 -13.77 10.01
CA LYS A 114 -2.76 -15.16 10.17
C LYS A 114 -2.24 -16.04 9.04
N SER A 115 -2.23 -15.56 7.79
CA SER A 115 -1.67 -16.29 6.65
C SER A 115 -0.16 -16.52 6.84
N LEU A 116 0.59 -15.48 7.23
CA LEU A 116 2.04 -15.56 7.45
C LEU A 116 2.41 -16.52 8.59
N ARG A 117 1.61 -16.60 9.66
CA ARG A 117 1.82 -17.57 10.74
C ARG A 117 1.65 -19.02 10.28
N ARG A 118 0.76 -19.27 9.33
CA ARG A 118 0.57 -20.61 8.74
C ARG A 118 1.71 -20.96 7.79
N ASN A 119 2.09 -20.01 6.93
CA ASN A 119 3.18 -20.16 5.98
C ASN A 119 3.86 -18.80 5.75
N PRO A 120 5.07 -18.57 6.28
CA PRO A 120 5.83 -17.33 6.04
C PRO A 120 6.31 -17.17 4.58
N HIS A 121 6.33 -18.25 3.80
CA HIS A 121 6.88 -18.30 2.45
C HIS A 121 5.79 -18.69 1.44
N GLN A 122 5.10 -17.69 0.91
CA GLN A 122 3.87 -17.88 0.13
C GLN A 122 4.10 -17.62 -1.35
N GLU A 123 3.31 -18.28 -2.20
CA GLU A 123 3.18 -17.91 -3.60
C GLU A 123 1.98 -16.97 -3.78
N VAL A 124 2.15 -15.95 -4.64
CA VAL A 124 1.18 -14.87 -4.81
C VAL A 124 0.96 -14.52 -6.28
N THR A 125 -0.22 -14.01 -6.59
CA THR A 125 -0.49 -13.34 -7.86
C THR A 125 -0.28 -11.85 -7.74
N ILE A 126 0.20 -11.22 -8.80
CA ILE A 126 0.39 -9.77 -8.87
C ILE A 126 -0.39 -9.19 -10.06
N THR A 127 -1.37 -8.33 -9.77
CA THR A 127 -2.15 -7.57 -10.75
C THR A 127 -1.96 -6.08 -10.52
N TRP A 128 -2.58 -5.23 -11.34
CA TRP A 128 -2.61 -3.78 -11.08
C TRP A 128 -4.05 -3.31 -11.02
N ASN A 129 -4.25 -2.20 -10.31
CA ASN A 129 -5.53 -1.50 -10.28
C ASN A 129 -5.74 -0.79 -11.62
N GLU A 130 -6.84 -1.09 -12.31
CA GLU A 130 -7.15 -0.51 -13.63
C GLU A 130 -7.48 1.00 -13.56
N THR A 131 -8.00 1.46 -12.42
CA THR A 131 -8.28 2.88 -12.16
C THR A 131 -7.01 3.63 -11.77
N GLU A 132 -6.16 3.02 -10.95
CA GLU A 132 -4.90 3.56 -10.47
C GLU A 132 -3.73 2.68 -10.91
N ARG A 133 -3.29 2.83 -12.16
CA ARG A 133 -2.32 1.92 -12.81
C ARG A 133 -0.98 1.77 -12.08
N ASN A 134 -0.61 2.76 -11.27
CA ASN A 134 0.59 2.77 -10.44
C ASN A 134 0.45 1.98 -9.12
N VAL A 135 -0.76 1.55 -8.76
CA VAL A 135 -1.04 0.73 -7.57
C VAL A 135 -1.22 -0.72 -8.00
N TRP A 136 -0.34 -1.57 -7.48
CA TRP A 136 -0.33 -2.99 -7.75
C TRP A 136 -0.91 -3.76 -6.58
N ILE A 137 -1.57 -4.87 -6.93
CA ILE A 137 -2.36 -5.67 -6.02
C ILE A 137 -1.73 -7.06 -5.94
N ILE A 138 -1.52 -7.53 -4.72
CA ILE A 138 -1.01 -8.86 -4.41
C ILE A 138 -2.11 -9.66 -3.72
N ASN A 139 -2.39 -10.84 -4.23
CA ASN A 139 -3.29 -11.80 -3.60
C ASN A 139 -2.57 -13.14 -3.44
N PRO A 140 -2.95 -13.97 -2.45
CA PRO A 140 -2.45 -15.34 -2.39
C PRO A 140 -2.79 -16.10 -3.68
N ALA A 141 -1.87 -16.95 -4.14
CA ALA A 141 -2.08 -17.77 -5.33
C ALA A 141 -3.18 -18.81 -5.10
N GLU A 142 -3.24 -19.36 -3.88
CA GLU A 142 -4.28 -20.27 -3.45
C GLU A 142 -5.35 -19.54 -2.64
N TYR A 143 -6.61 -19.83 -2.93
CA TYR A 143 -7.73 -19.24 -2.22
C TYR A 143 -8.06 -20.04 -0.95
N ASP A 144 -8.06 -19.35 0.19
CA ASP A 144 -8.50 -19.88 1.48
C ASP A 144 -9.48 -18.89 2.11
N ASN A 145 -10.68 -19.33 2.47
CA ASN A 145 -11.72 -18.48 3.10
C ASN A 145 -11.22 -17.74 4.35
N ASP A 146 -10.30 -18.34 5.09
CA ASP A 146 -9.84 -17.84 6.39
C ASP A 146 -8.64 -16.89 6.32
N THR A 147 -7.88 -16.96 5.22
CA THR A 147 -6.61 -16.25 5.06
C THR A 147 -6.48 -15.60 3.67
N ASN A 148 -7.56 -15.46 2.93
CA ASN A 148 -7.55 -14.67 1.71
C ASN A 148 -7.35 -13.19 2.09
N TYR A 149 -6.22 -12.64 1.68
CA TYR A 149 -5.83 -11.26 1.92
C TYR A 149 -5.57 -10.54 0.59
N GLU A 150 -5.49 -9.22 0.67
CA GLU A 150 -5.04 -8.37 -0.41
C GLU A 150 -3.97 -7.44 0.15
N LEU A 151 -2.85 -7.33 -0.56
CA LEU A 151 -1.87 -6.29 -0.31
C LEU A 151 -1.87 -5.32 -1.48
N THR A 152 -1.70 -4.05 -1.19
CA THR A 152 -1.43 -3.03 -2.18
C THR A 152 -0.01 -2.52 -2.01
N PHE A 153 0.62 -2.21 -3.12
CA PHE A 153 1.87 -1.46 -3.11
C PHE A 153 1.92 -0.56 -4.33
N GLN A 154 2.65 0.54 -4.19
CA GLN A 154 2.84 1.45 -5.30
C GLN A 154 4.15 1.18 -6.02
N LEU A 155 4.11 1.22 -7.35
CA LEU A 155 5.31 1.16 -8.17
C LEU A 155 6.21 2.38 -7.93
N PRO A 156 7.52 2.15 -7.74
CA PRO A 156 8.50 3.23 -7.75
C PRO A 156 8.47 4.01 -9.07
N PHE A 157 8.68 5.33 -9.00
CA PHE A 157 8.52 6.24 -10.14
C PHE A 157 9.22 5.73 -11.41
N VAL A 158 10.47 5.28 -11.30
CA VAL A 158 11.26 4.79 -12.44
C VAL A 158 10.60 3.60 -13.14
N ILE A 159 10.04 2.64 -12.38
CA ILE A 159 9.34 1.47 -12.95
C ILE A 159 8.01 1.91 -13.57
N ARG A 160 7.27 2.79 -12.87
CA ARG A 160 6.02 3.33 -13.38
C ARG A 160 6.21 4.01 -14.74
N GLU A 161 7.21 4.89 -14.86
CA GLU A 161 7.52 5.56 -16.12
C GLU A 161 7.95 4.56 -17.20
N TYR A 162 8.78 3.56 -16.85
CA TYR A 162 9.17 2.52 -17.79
C TYR A 162 7.97 1.73 -18.36
N ILE A 163 6.99 1.39 -17.51
CA ILE A 163 5.82 0.59 -17.92
C ILE A 163 4.79 1.44 -18.67
N PHE A 164 4.48 2.64 -18.19
CA PHE A 164 3.28 3.37 -18.61
C PHE A 164 3.55 4.57 -19.52
N ASN A 165 4.79 5.04 -19.66
CA ASN A 165 5.10 6.17 -20.56
C ASN A 165 4.93 5.78 -22.06
N ASN A 166 5.02 4.49 -22.41
CA ASN A 166 4.76 3.99 -23.76
C ASN A 166 3.60 2.98 -23.76
N SER A 167 2.37 3.50 -23.94
CA SER A 167 1.11 2.77 -23.78
C SER A 167 0.96 1.52 -24.66
N VAL A 168 1.66 1.45 -25.81
CA VAL A 168 1.57 0.33 -26.75
C VAL A 168 2.06 -0.99 -26.13
N ASN A 169 3.07 -0.92 -25.24
CA ASN A 169 3.70 -2.11 -24.67
C ASN A 169 3.40 -2.30 -23.17
N GLN A 170 2.50 -1.50 -22.58
CA GLN A 170 2.30 -1.47 -21.13
C GLN A 170 2.01 -2.84 -20.51
N TYR A 171 1.20 -3.68 -21.16
CA TYR A 171 0.86 -5.01 -20.64
C TYR A 171 2.08 -5.94 -20.62
N LYS A 172 2.89 -5.90 -21.68
CA LYS A 172 4.12 -6.69 -21.79
C LYS A 172 5.17 -6.18 -20.81
N SER A 173 5.42 -4.88 -20.76
CA SER A 173 6.37 -4.26 -19.82
C SER A 173 5.98 -4.53 -18.37
N ALA A 174 4.69 -4.41 -18.01
CA ALA A 174 4.21 -4.73 -16.68
C ALA A 174 4.38 -6.21 -16.35
N TYR A 175 4.12 -7.09 -17.32
CA TYR A 175 4.31 -8.51 -17.15
C TYR A 175 5.77 -8.90 -16.90
N ASP A 176 6.67 -8.37 -17.72
CA ASP A 176 8.12 -8.60 -17.61
C ASP A 176 8.65 -8.08 -16.26
N GLU A 177 8.20 -6.91 -15.81
CA GLU A 177 8.60 -6.33 -14.52
C GLU A 177 8.09 -7.11 -13.31
N LYS A 178 6.91 -7.76 -13.37
CA LYS A 178 6.42 -8.65 -12.30
C LYS A 178 7.40 -9.78 -12.03
N GLY A 179 7.89 -10.45 -13.08
CA GLY A 179 8.85 -11.54 -12.94
C GLY A 179 10.26 -11.06 -12.57
N ARG A 180 10.71 -9.98 -13.22
CA ARG A 180 12.08 -9.47 -13.08
C ARG A 180 12.34 -8.78 -11.75
N SER A 181 11.53 -7.76 -11.43
CA SER A 181 11.76 -6.89 -10.28
C SER A 181 11.00 -7.37 -9.05
N PHE A 182 9.76 -7.83 -9.24
CA PHE A 182 8.86 -8.25 -8.15
C PHE A 182 8.69 -9.77 -8.03
N GLY A 183 9.55 -10.55 -8.69
CA GLY A 183 9.43 -12.00 -8.72
C GLY A 183 9.59 -12.67 -7.35
N MET A 184 10.23 -11.97 -6.40
CA MET A 184 10.30 -12.31 -5.00
C MET A 184 10.30 -11.03 -4.18
N LEU A 185 9.41 -10.96 -3.20
CA LEU A 185 9.37 -9.91 -2.19
C LEU A 185 9.79 -10.53 -0.87
N SER A 186 10.74 -9.91 -0.16
CA SER A 186 11.24 -10.41 1.12
C SER A 186 11.14 -9.32 2.18
N PHE A 187 10.67 -9.65 3.37
CA PHE A 187 10.53 -8.71 4.48
C PHE A 187 10.64 -9.42 5.82
N ILE A 188 10.91 -8.66 6.88
CA ILE A 188 10.90 -9.17 8.25
C ILE A 188 9.56 -8.80 8.90
N ALA A 189 8.93 -9.77 9.57
CA ALA A 189 7.74 -9.55 10.36
C ALA A 189 7.88 -10.19 11.76
N TYR A 190 7.37 -9.50 12.78
CA TYR A 190 7.30 -10.01 14.15
C TYR A 190 5.91 -10.65 14.35
N LEU A 191 5.78 -11.92 13.98
CA LEU A 191 4.48 -12.62 13.96
C LEU A 191 3.97 -12.99 15.37
N ASP A 192 4.92 -13.21 16.29
CA ASP A 192 4.72 -13.44 17.73
C ASP A 192 4.96 -12.18 18.59
N GLY A 193 5.30 -11.06 17.93
CA GLY A 193 5.62 -9.78 18.58
C GLY A 193 7.03 -9.66 19.14
N ILE A 194 7.87 -10.70 19.07
CA ILE A 194 9.19 -10.74 19.72
C ILE A 194 10.28 -11.18 18.75
N ASN A 195 10.07 -12.27 18.02
CA ASN A 195 11.08 -12.87 17.17
C ASN A 195 10.92 -12.42 15.72
N PRO A 196 11.99 -11.91 15.08
CA PRO A 196 11.93 -11.55 13.67
C PRO A 196 11.80 -12.81 12.82
N THR A 197 10.77 -12.88 11.98
CA THR A 197 10.57 -13.94 10.99
C THR A 197 10.85 -13.37 9.60
N LEU A 198 11.68 -14.05 8.81
CA LEU A 198 11.85 -13.74 7.40
C LEU A 198 10.67 -14.30 6.62
N CYS A 199 9.90 -13.42 5.99
CA CYS A 199 8.77 -13.78 5.15
C CYS A 199 9.11 -13.51 3.68
N THR A 200 8.54 -14.32 2.79
CA THR A 200 8.71 -14.14 1.35
C THR A 200 7.40 -14.32 0.59
N LEU A 201 7.14 -13.46 -0.38
CA LEU A 201 6.06 -13.59 -1.35
C LEU A 201 6.66 -13.80 -2.73
N LYS A 202 6.49 -14.99 -3.28
CA LYS A 202 7.01 -15.38 -4.58
C LYS A 202 5.94 -15.22 -5.65
N PHE A 203 6.25 -14.49 -6.70
CA PHE A 203 5.32 -14.31 -7.82
C PHE A 203 5.06 -15.65 -8.52
N ASN A 204 3.79 -16.04 -8.63
CA ASN A 204 3.33 -17.17 -9.42
C ASN A 204 2.77 -16.66 -10.76
N GLU A 205 3.58 -16.85 -11.79
CA GLU A 205 3.30 -16.38 -13.15
C GLU A 205 2.07 -17.06 -13.77
N GLU A 206 1.99 -18.39 -13.64
CA GLU A 206 0.91 -19.18 -14.23
C GLU A 206 -0.43 -18.87 -13.59
N GLU A 207 -0.49 -18.79 -12.26
CA GLU A 207 -1.72 -18.50 -11.57
C GLU A 207 -2.18 -17.06 -11.80
N THR A 208 -1.24 -16.12 -11.93
CA THR A 208 -1.58 -14.75 -12.33
C THR A 208 -2.23 -14.71 -13.72
N LYS A 209 -1.68 -15.46 -14.70
CA LYS A 209 -2.28 -15.61 -16.04
C LYS A 209 -3.70 -16.18 -15.93
N ARG A 210 -3.88 -17.31 -15.24
CA ARG A 210 -5.18 -17.95 -15.04
C ARG A 210 -6.18 -17.00 -14.39
N ARG A 211 -5.76 -16.23 -13.38
CA ARG A 211 -6.61 -15.27 -12.68
C ARG A 211 -7.05 -14.12 -13.58
N VAL A 212 -6.14 -13.53 -14.36
CA VAL A 212 -6.46 -12.48 -15.34
C VAL A 212 -7.42 -13.01 -16.42
N ASP A 213 -7.20 -14.24 -16.92
CA ASP A 213 -8.08 -14.87 -17.90
C ASP A 213 -9.50 -15.10 -17.33
N ARG A 214 -9.62 -15.57 -16.07
CA ARG A 214 -10.90 -15.70 -15.37
C ARG A 214 -11.63 -14.36 -15.26
N TYR A 215 -10.94 -13.28 -14.86
CA TYR A 215 -11.52 -11.94 -14.81
C TYR A 215 -12.03 -11.49 -16.18
N ASN A 216 -11.20 -11.63 -17.23
CA ASN A 216 -11.57 -11.25 -18.58
C ASN A 216 -12.80 -12.03 -19.10
N LEU A 217 -12.90 -13.32 -18.77
CA LEU A 217 -14.06 -14.14 -19.11
C LEU A 217 -15.32 -13.64 -18.40
N GLN A 218 -15.22 -13.35 -17.10
CA GLN A 218 -16.34 -12.83 -16.31
C GLN A 218 -16.84 -11.48 -16.86
N PHE A 219 -15.93 -10.54 -17.16
CA PHE A 219 -16.29 -9.26 -17.75
C PHE A 219 -16.99 -9.40 -19.12
N ARG A 220 -16.54 -10.35 -19.96
CA ARG A 220 -17.20 -10.63 -21.24
C ARG A 220 -18.61 -11.18 -21.04
N ASN A 221 -18.78 -12.09 -20.08
CA ASN A 221 -20.09 -12.65 -19.76
C ASN A 221 -21.04 -11.58 -19.23
N GLU A 222 -20.59 -10.71 -18.32
CA GLU A 222 -21.40 -9.61 -17.78
C GLU A 222 -21.83 -8.61 -18.86
N ARG A 223 -20.94 -8.28 -19.82
CA ARG A 223 -21.31 -7.46 -20.99
C ARG A 223 -22.34 -8.15 -21.86
N ALA A 224 -22.15 -9.43 -22.18
CA ALA A 224 -23.10 -10.20 -22.96
C ALA A 224 -24.47 -10.30 -22.28
N THR A 225 -24.51 -10.45 -20.95
CA THR A 225 -25.76 -10.44 -20.19
C THR A 225 -26.44 -9.08 -20.22
N ARG A 226 -25.70 -7.97 -20.06
CA ARG A 226 -26.26 -6.61 -20.20
C ARG A 226 -26.79 -6.35 -21.61
N ASP A 227 -26.05 -6.72 -22.65
CA ASP A 227 -26.46 -6.56 -24.04
C ASP A 227 -27.68 -7.41 -24.41
N LEU A 228 -27.89 -8.55 -23.73
CA LEU A 228 -29.10 -9.36 -23.85
C LEU A 228 -30.26 -8.71 -23.11
N VAL A 229 -30.06 -8.25 -21.87
CA VAL A 229 -31.10 -7.53 -21.10
C VAL A 229 -31.57 -6.29 -21.86
N ASP A 230 -30.67 -5.48 -22.41
CA ASP A 230 -31.01 -4.29 -23.18
C ASP A 230 -31.71 -4.60 -24.51
N ARG A 231 -31.39 -5.74 -25.14
CA ARG A 231 -32.07 -6.21 -26.36
C ARG A 231 -33.47 -6.79 -26.10
N TYR A 232 -33.71 -7.37 -24.93
CA TYR A 232 -35.00 -7.96 -24.57
C TYR A 232 -35.91 -7.03 -23.75
N ASN A 233 -35.41 -5.88 -23.28
CA ASN A 233 -36.18 -4.88 -22.55
C ASN A 233 -36.84 -3.71 -23.37
N PRO A 234 -37.04 -3.76 -24.71
CA PRO A 234 -37.91 -2.78 -25.37
C PRO A 234 -39.39 -2.94 -25.04
N GLN A 235 -39.82 -4.10 -24.51
CA GLN A 235 -41.25 -4.41 -24.36
C GLN A 235 -41.90 -3.91 -23.05
N PHE A 236 -41.14 -3.42 -22.07
CA PHE A 236 -41.70 -2.89 -20.81
C PHE A 236 -41.81 -1.36 -20.74
N ARG A 237 -41.43 -0.62 -21.78
CA ARG A 237 -41.52 0.86 -21.81
C ARG A 237 -42.75 1.42 -22.53
N LEU A 238 -43.62 0.57 -23.09
CA LEU A 238 -44.81 1.02 -23.83
C LEU A 238 -46.15 0.68 -23.17
N GLU A 239 -46.20 -0.01 -22.03
CA GLU A 239 -47.48 -0.35 -21.37
C GLU A 239 -47.87 0.54 -20.18
N ASN A 240 -47.07 1.55 -19.80
CA ASN A 240 -47.39 2.44 -18.68
C ASN A 240 -47.62 3.92 -19.07
N ASN A 241 -48.01 4.18 -20.32
CA ASN A 241 -48.48 5.50 -20.76
C ASN A 241 -49.82 5.36 -21.49
N ASN A 242 -50.84 4.86 -20.80
CA ASN A 242 -52.25 5.06 -21.13
C ASN A 242 -53.06 4.82 -19.84
N ASP A 243 -53.28 5.90 -19.10
CA ASP A 243 -54.57 6.31 -18.50
C ASP A 243 -54.36 7.50 -17.55
#